data_AF-A0AAP6JCY5-F1
#
_entry.id   AF-A0AAP6JCY5-F1
#
_cell.length_a   1.000
_cell.length_b   1.000
_cell.length_c   1.000
_cell.angle_alpha   90.00
_cell.angle_beta   90.00
_cell.angle_gamma   90.00
#
_symmetry.space_group_name_H-M   'P 1'
#
loop_
_entity.id
_entity.type
_entity.pdbx_description
1 polymer ?
#
loop_
_entity_poly.entity_id
_entity_poly.type
_entity_poly.pdbx_seq_one_letter_code
_entity_poly.pdbx_strand_id
1 'polypeptide(L)'
;MEIGNSFHNGAQAIQRAEVGMGNSARTIASQSAAGSDDQSQPQEITEALVNNISHEAQAAAGARVVESASESQETLGQIVDTRA
;
A
#
# COMPACT_ATOMS: atom_id res chain seq x y z
N MET A 1 2.85 2.09 23.81
CA MET A 1 2.01 1.03 23.22
C MET A 1 1.37 1.45 21.89
N GLU A 2 1.07 2.75 21.68
CA GLU A 2 0.49 3.26 20.42
C GLU A 2 1.41 3.15 19.19
N ILE A 3 2.71 3.40 19.34
CA ILE A 3 3.67 3.34 18.22
C ILE A 3 3.75 1.93 17.61
N GLY A 4 3.74 0.89 18.45
CA GLY A 4 3.72 -0.50 17.99
C GLY A 4 2.45 -0.84 17.20
N ASN A 5 1.30 -0.31 17.64
CA ASN A 5 0.04 -0.45 16.91
C ASN A 5 0.06 0.32 15.58
N SER A 6 0.62 1.53 15.54
CA SER A 6 0.76 2.31 14.30
C SER A 6 1.67 1.61 13.28
N PHE A 7 2.81 1.06 13.73
CA PHE A 7 3.70 0.29 12.87
C PHE A 7 3.02 -0.97 12.32
N HIS A 8 2.33 -1.72 13.19
CA HIS A 8 1.58 -2.90 12.79
C HIS A 8 0.47 -2.57 11.77
N ASN A 9 -0.30 -1.51 12.01
CA ASN A 9 -1.37 -1.08 11.11
C ASN A 9 -0.83 -0.58 9.76
N GLY A 10 0.27 0.17 9.78
CA GLY A 10 0.95 0.62 8.57
C GLY A 10 1.49 -0.55 7.74
N ALA A 11 2.17 -1.50 8.39
CA ALA A 11 2.67 -2.71 7.74
C ALA A 11 1.54 -3.58 7.15
N GLN A 12 0.43 -3.75 7.87
CA GLN A 12 -0.74 -4.44 7.33
C GLN A 12 -1.37 -3.71 6.15
N ALA A 13 -1.43 -2.38 6.17
CA ALA A 13 -1.96 -1.59 5.07
C ALA A 13 -1.10 -1.76 3.81
N ILE A 14 0.23 -1.76 3.94
CA ILE A 14 1.17 -2.03 2.85
C ILE A 14 0.94 -3.43 2.28
N GLN A 15 0.89 -4.47 3.14
CA GLN A 15 0.67 -5.85 2.67
C GLN A 15 -0.67 -6.01 1.93
N ARG A 16 -1.74 -5.40 2.42
CA ARG A 16 -3.05 -5.43 1.73
C ARG A 16 -2.99 -4.74 0.38
N ALA A 17 -2.31 -3.60 0.30
CA ALA A 17 -2.10 -2.88 -0.94
C ALA A 17 -1.29 -3.70 -1.97
N GLU A 18 -0.19 -4.35 -1.54
CA GLU A 18 0.63 -5.19 -2.42
C GLU A 18 -0.17 -6.35 -3.03
N VAL A 19 -0.96 -7.05 -2.21
CA VAL A 19 -1.84 -8.13 -2.69
C VAL A 19 -2.87 -7.60 -3.69
N GLY A 20 -3.48 -6.44 -3.39
CA GLY A 20 -4.44 -5.77 -4.28
C GLY A 20 -3.82 -5.38 -5.62
N MET A 21 -2.66 -4.73 -5.60
CA MET A 21 -1.89 -4.37 -6.82
C MET A 21 -1.57 -5.61 -7.65
N GLY A 22 -1.13 -6.70 -7.02
CA GLY A 22 -0.82 -7.96 -7.70
C GLY A 22 -2.05 -8.58 -8.39
N ASN A 23 -3.21 -8.54 -7.74
CA ASN A 23 -4.46 -9.01 -8.34
C ASN A 23 -4.88 -8.14 -9.53
N SER A 24 -4.85 -6.81 -9.38
CA SER A 24 -5.15 -5.88 -10.49
C SER A 24 -4.20 -6.08 -11.67
N ALA A 25 -2.89 -6.23 -11.42
CA ALA A 25 -1.91 -6.48 -12.47
C ALA A 25 -2.18 -7.80 -13.20
N ARG A 26 -2.58 -8.86 -12.47
CA ARG A 26 -2.95 -10.14 -13.06
C ARG A 26 -4.19 -10.03 -13.95
N THR A 27 -5.21 -9.28 -13.53
CA THR A 27 -6.41 -8.99 -14.33
C THR A 27 -6.07 -8.24 -15.61
N ILE A 28 -5.24 -7.19 -15.51
CA ILE A 28 -4.80 -6.43 -16.69
C ILE A 28 -4.04 -7.34 -17.66
N ALA A 29 -3.11 -8.17 -17.15
CA ALA A 29 -2.33 -9.09 -17.96
C ALA A 29 -3.20 -10.16 -18.63
N SER A 30 -4.17 -10.74 -17.91
CA SER A 30 -5.07 -11.74 -18.47
C SER A 30 -5.97 -11.16 -19.56
N GLN A 31 -6.52 -9.97 -19.34
CA GLN A 31 -7.38 -9.32 -20.33
C GLN A 31 -6.58 -8.85 -21.56
N SER A 32 -5.38 -8.32 -21.34
CA SER A 32 -4.49 -7.91 -22.44
C SER A 32 -4.03 -9.10 -23.31
N ALA A 33 -3.93 -10.30 -22.73
CA ALA A 33 -3.57 -11.52 -23.44
C ALA A 33 -4.77 -12.21 -24.14
N ALA A 34 -6.00 -11.96 -23.70
CA ALA A 34 -7.21 -12.61 -24.20
C ALA A 34 -7.66 -12.09 -25.59
N GLY A 35 -7.16 -10.94 -26.04
CA GLY A 35 -7.52 -10.34 -27.33
C GLY A 35 -8.87 -9.62 -27.31
N SER A 36 -8.95 -8.53 -28.08
CA SER A 36 -9.93 -7.44 -27.96
C SER A 36 -11.34 -7.69 -28.51
N ASP A 37 -11.80 -8.94 -28.59
CA ASP A 37 -13.09 -9.27 -29.23
C ASP A 37 -14.32 -9.07 -28.31
N ASP A 38 -14.10 -8.80 -27.03
CA ASP A 38 -15.15 -8.55 -26.03
C ASP A 38 -15.19 -7.07 -25.63
N GLN A 39 -16.34 -6.41 -25.87
CA GLN A 39 -16.59 -5.00 -25.53
C GLN A 39 -16.52 -4.70 -24.02
N SER A 40 -16.52 -5.72 -23.17
CA SER A 40 -16.42 -5.61 -21.71
C SER A 40 -14.99 -5.38 -21.21
N GLN A 41 -13.98 -5.80 -21.99
CA GLN A 41 -12.56 -5.75 -21.58
C GLN A 41 -12.01 -4.35 -21.28
N PRO A 42 -12.34 -3.28 -22.05
CA PRO A 42 -11.81 -1.94 -21.77
C PRO A 42 -12.26 -1.42 -20.41
N GLN A 43 -13.49 -1.77 -19.98
CA GLN A 43 -14.03 -1.35 -18.69
C GLN A 43 -13.35 -2.11 -17.54
N GLU A 44 -13.19 -3.42 -17.66
CA GLU A 44 -12.51 -4.23 -16.64
C GLU A 44 -11.04 -3.86 -16.45
N ILE A 45 -10.32 -3.56 -17.55
CA ILE A 45 -8.94 -3.07 -17.49
C ILE A 45 -8.89 -1.70 -16.78
N THR A 46 -9.83 -0.81 -17.11
CA THR A 46 -9.91 0.52 -16.48
C THR A 46 -10.18 0.41 -14.99
N GLU A 47 -11.13 -0.44 -14.58
CA GLU A 47 -11.43 -0.71 -13.17
C GLU A 47 -10.21 -1.31 -12.45
N ALA A 48 -9.51 -2.26 -13.07
CA ALA A 48 -8.30 -2.85 -12.51
C ALA A 48 -7.17 -1.81 -12.32
N LEU A 49 -6.99 -0.89 -13.27
CA LEU A 49 -6.03 0.22 -13.16
C LEU A 49 -6.39 1.20 -12.03
N VAL A 50 -7.67 1.59 -11.92
CA VAL A 50 -8.15 2.45 -10.84
C VAL A 50 -7.94 1.77 -9.48
N ASN A 51 -8.24 0.48 -9.37
CA ASN A 51 -7.97 -0.30 -8.17
C ASN A 51 -6.46 -0.35 -7.85
N ASN A 52 -5.60 -0.49 -8.86
CA ASN A 52 -4.15 -0.49 -8.68
C ASN A 52 -3.65 0.85 -8.10
N ILE A 53 -4.10 1.98 -8.65
CA ILE A 53 -3.79 3.32 -8.13
C ILE A 53 -4.28 3.49 -6.69
N SER A 54 -5.48 2.99 -6.38
CA SER A 54 -6.02 3.05 -5.02
C SER A 54 -5.15 2.27 -4.03
N HIS A 55 -4.69 1.08 -4.42
CA HIS A 55 -3.79 0.27 -3.61
C HIS A 55 -2.40 0.93 -3.46
N GLU A 56 -1.83 1.49 -4.52
CA GLU A 56 -0.58 2.25 -4.43
C GLU A 56 -0.69 3.40 -3.42
N ALA A 57 -1.80 4.16 -3.46
CA ALA A 57 -2.05 5.23 -2.50
C ALA A 57 -2.17 4.72 -1.05
N GLN A 58 -2.78 3.54 -0.84
CA GLN A 58 -2.86 2.89 0.46
C GLN A 58 -1.48 2.44 0.98
N ALA A 59 -0.63 1.87 0.11
CA ALA A 59 0.74 1.52 0.46
C ALA A 59 1.56 2.76 0.84
N ALA A 60 1.47 3.84 0.05
CA ALA A 60 2.17 5.09 0.33
C ALA A 60 1.69 5.77 1.63
N ALA A 61 0.41 5.63 1.98
CA ALA A 61 -0.11 6.09 3.27
C ALA A 61 0.43 5.23 4.42
N GLY A 62 0.44 3.89 4.26
CA GLY A 62 1.02 2.97 5.24
C GLY A 62 2.50 3.21 5.49
N ALA A 63 3.28 3.47 4.43
CA ALA A 63 4.70 3.79 4.52
C ALA A 63 4.94 5.07 5.33
N ARG A 64 4.17 6.13 5.09
CA ARG A 64 4.25 7.39 5.87
C ARG A 64 3.93 7.20 7.35
N VAL A 65 2.98 6.33 7.68
CA VAL A 65 2.68 5.99 9.09
C VAL A 65 3.86 5.27 9.74
N VAL A 66 4.50 4.34 9.03
CA VAL A 66 5.69 3.63 9.50
C VAL A 66 6.88 4.56 9.68
N GLU A 67 7.10 5.48 8.74
CA GLU A 67 8.15 6.49 8.78
C GLU A 67 7.96 7.44 9.98
N SER A 68 6.77 8.03 10.11
CA SER A 68 6.45 8.93 11.24
C SER A 68 6.55 8.22 12.60
N ALA A 69 6.15 6.94 12.67
CA ALA A 69 6.32 6.13 13.86
C ALA A 69 7.80 5.90 14.20
N SER A 70 8.66 5.70 13.19
CA SER A 70 10.10 5.51 13.35
C SER A 70 10.80 6.80 13.80
N GLU A 71 10.49 7.94 13.18
CA GLU A 71 10.99 9.26 13.59
C GLU A 71 10.60 9.60 15.04
N SER A 72 9.38 9.25 15.44
CA SER A 72 8.91 9.42 16.81
C SER A 72 9.71 8.56 17.80
N GLN A 73 10.09 7.33 17.43
CA GLN A 73 10.95 6.49 18.27
C GLN A 73 12.36 7.07 18.42
N GLU A 74 12.96 7.55 17.32
CA GLU A 74 14.28 8.16 17.35
C GLU A 74 14.29 9.42 18.24
N THR A 75 13.29 10.29 18.07
CA THR A 75 13.16 11.51 18.88
C THR A 75 12.99 11.18 20.37
N LEU A 76 12.17 10.18 20.70
CA LEU A 76 12.02 9.72 22.08
C LEU A 76 13.31 9.14 22.65
N GLY A 77 14.07 8.38 21.84
CA GLY A 77 15.39 7.87 22.22
C GLY A 77 16.37 8.99 22.55
N GLN A 78 16.47 10.00 21.68
CA GLN A 78 17.33 11.17 21.90
C GLN A 78 16.96 11.95 23.17
N ILE A 79 15.66 12.10 23.48
CA ILE A 79 15.20 12.78 24.71
C ILE A 79 15.57 11.99 25.98
N VAL A 80 15.51 10.66 25.93
CA VAL A 80 15.91 9.80 27.05
C VAL A 80 17.42 9.86 27.26
N ASP A 81 18.20 9.77 26.17
CA ASP A 81 19.67 9.83 26.24
C ASP A 81 20.19 11.19 26.70
N THR A 82 19.50 12.30 26.43
CA THR A 82 19.87 13.63 26.94
C THR A 82 19.57 13.84 28.43
N ARG A 83 18.85 12.92 29.08
CA ARG A 83 18.54 12.96 30.52
C ARG A 83 19.35 11.98 31.37
N ALA A 84 20.14 11.11 30.74
CA ALA A 84 21.06 10.17 31.40
C ALA A 84 22.46 10.80 31.58
#